data_AF-A0A2A2M2L9-F1
#
_entry.id   AF-A0A2A2M2L9-F1
#
_cell.length_a   1.000
_cell.length_b   1.000
_cell.length_c   1.000
_cell.angle_alpha   90.00
_cell.angle_beta   90.00
_cell.angle_gamma   90.00
#
_symmetry.space_group_name_H-M   'P 1'
#
loop_
_entity.id
_entity.type
_entity.pdbx_description
1 polymer ?
#
loop_
_entity_poly.entity_id
_entity_poly.type
_entity_poly.pdbx_seq_one_letter_code
_entity_poly.pdbx_strand_id
1 'polypeptide(L)'
;MFYNGATLDARWRIGWISFSPDFSAVTGRGIEPLILPPPPEDRAKTDIAFAASTIVENDMISLYFSIEDRILRRARVRYYA
;
A
#
# COMPACT_ATOMS: atom_id res chain seq x y z
N MET A 1 7.00 -2.91 -6.49
CA MET A 1 6.20 -3.78 -5.59
C MET A 1 5.49 -2.93 -4.55
N PHE A 2 4.26 -3.27 -4.18
CA PHE A 2 3.59 -2.71 -3.00
C PHE A 2 3.75 -3.67 -1.83
N TYR A 3 3.92 -3.14 -0.62
CA TYR A 3 4.09 -3.94 0.58
C TYR A 3 3.32 -3.33 1.75
N ASN A 4 3.01 -4.18 2.73
CA ASN A 4 2.38 -3.74 3.97
C ASN A 4 3.43 -3.53 5.07
N GLY A 5 3.30 -2.42 5.81
CA GLY A 5 4.11 -2.12 6.98
C GLY A 5 3.22 -1.76 8.16
N ALA A 6 3.62 -2.17 9.36
CA ALA A 6 2.87 -1.94 10.59
C ALA A 6 3.73 -1.25 11.65
N THR A 7 3.10 -0.38 12.44
CA THR A 7 3.65 0.08 13.72
C THR A 7 3.52 -1.01 14.80
N LEU A 8 4.16 -0.79 15.96
CA LEU A 8 4.07 -1.71 17.10
C LEU A 8 2.63 -1.90 17.61
N ASP A 9 1.77 -0.89 17.46
CA ASP A 9 0.35 -0.94 17.80
C ASP A 9 -0.53 -1.42 16.63
N ALA A 10 0.06 -2.15 15.67
CA ALA A 10 -0.63 -2.80 14.56
C ALA A 10 -1.45 -1.83 13.68
N ARG A 11 -0.92 -0.63 13.41
CA ARG A 11 -1.48 0.26 12.38
C ARG A 11 -0.85 -0.06 11.04
N TRP A 12 -1.63 -0.62 10.13
CA TRP A 12 -1.12 -1.12 8.85
C TRP A 12 -1.32 -0.10 7.73
N ARG A 13 -0.26 0.12 6.96
CA ARG A 13 -0.22 1.01 5.80
C ARG A 13 0.37 0.29 4.59
N ILE A 14 0.10 0.82 3.40
CA ILE A 14 0.66 0.28 2.16
C ILE A 14 1.79 1.21 1.70
N GLY A 15 3.00 0.68 1.57
CA GLY A 15 4.16 1.35 0.99
C GLY A 15 4.51 0.81 -0.40
N TRP A 16 5.54 1.40 -1.01
CA TRP A 16 6.08 0.94 -2.29
C TRP A 16 7.61 0.79 -2.21
N ILE A 17 8.11 -0.16 -3.00
CA ILE A 17 9.54 -0.44 -3.13
C ILE A 17 9.85 -0.84 -4.57
N SER A 18 11.02 -0.43 -5.06
CA SER A 18 11.60 -0.86 -6.33
C SER A 18 12.90 -1.62 -6.07
N PHE A 19 13.23 -2.52 -6.99
CA PHE A 19 14.42 -3.36 -6.92
C PHE A 19 15.25 -3.21 -8.19
N SER A 20 16.50 -3.66 -8.13
CA SER A 20 17.29 -3.96 -9.32
C SER A 20 16.60 -5.07 -10.14
N PRO A 21 16.89 -5.21 -11.45
CA PRO A 21 16.23 -6.22 -12.30
C PRO A 21 16.40 -7.67 -11.83
N ASP A 22 17.48 -7.96 -11.11
CA ASP A 22 17.80 -9.25 -10.51
C ASP A 22 17.26 -9.41 -9.07
N PHE A 23 16.53 -8.41 -8.56
CA PHE A 23 15.98 -8.33 -7.20
C PHE A 23 17.02 -8.41 -6.06
N SER A 24 18.32 -8.25 -6.36
CA SER A 24 19.38 -8.35 -5.35
C SER A 24 19.51 -7.11 -4.47
N ALA A 25 19.07 -5.95 -4.97
CA ALA A 25 19.18 -4.67 -4.27
C ALA A 25 17.88 -3.86 -4.34
N VAL A 26 17.61 -3.10 -3.29
CA VAL A 26 16.56 -2.08 -3.26
C VAL A 26 17.09 -0.84 -3.99
N THR A 27 16.37 -0.37 -5.00
CA THR A 27 16.74 0.82 -5.79
C THR A 27 15.96 2.07 -5.37
N GLY A 28 14.84 1.88 -4.67
CA GLY A 28 13.98 2.96 -4.20
C GLY A 28 12.96 2.42 -3.22
N ARG A 29 12.63 3.22 -2.21
CA ARG A 29 11.62 2.90 -1.22
C ARG A 29 10.96 4.19 -0.75
N GLY A 30 9.62 4.23 -0.77
CA GLY A 30 8.87 5.36 -0.25
C GLY A 30 9.17 5.59 1.23
N ILE A 31 9.45 6.84 1.61
CA ILE A 31 9.64 7.22 3.02
C ILE A 31 8.28 7.23 3.73
N GLU A 32 7.29 7.84 3.09
CA GLU A 32 5.91 7.88 3.56
C GLU A 32 5.08 6.74 2.96
N PRO A 33 4.03 6.27 3.67
CA PRO A 33 3.10 5.31 3.12
C PRO A 33 2.37 5.89 1.90
N LEU A 34 2.16 5.04 0.89
CA LEU A 34 1.41 5.39 -0.31
C LEU A 34 -0.11 5.44 -0.03
N ILE A 35 -0.61 4.49 0.77
CA ILE A 35 -2.01 4.46 1.19
C ILE A 35 -2.06 4.44 2.72
N LEU A 36 -2.78 5.42 3.26
CA LEU A 36 -3.26 5.42 4.63
C LEU A 36 -4.78 5.22 4.61
N PRO A 37 -5.35 4.39 5.51
CA PRO A 37 -6.78 4.42 5.75
C PRO A 37 -7.19 5.81 6.27
N PRO A 38 -8.45 6.22 6.08
CA PRO A 38 -8.97 7.42 6.72
C PRO A 38 -8.70 7.40 8.23
N PRO A 39 -8.47 8.58 8.87
CA PRO A 39 -8.30 8.63 10.32
C PRO A 39 -9.49 7.94 11.01
N PRO A 40 -9.23 6.97 11.91
CA PRO A 40 -10.31 6.29 12.58
C PRO A 40 -10.99 7.26 13.54
N GLU A 41 -12.33 7.24 13.56
CA GLU A 41 -13.13 8.05 14.50
C GLU A 41 -12.89 7.65 15.96
N ASP A 42 -12.49 6.39 16.19
CA ASP A 42 -12.16 5.82 17.49
C ASP A 42 -10.84 5.04 17.39
N ARG A 43 -9.90 5.31 18.30
CA ARG A 43 -8.57 4.66 18.33
C ARG A 43 -8.63 3.16 18.59
N ALA A 44 -9.72 2.62 19.12
CA ALA A 44 -9.91 1.19 19.31
C ALA A 44 -10.31 0.47 18.01
N LYS A 45 -10.70 1.20 16.95
CA LYS A 45 -11.05 0.58 15.66
C LYS A 45 -9.82 0.07 14.92
N THR A 46 -10.03 -0.97 14.11
CA THR A 46 -9.00 -1.59 13.26
C THR A 46 -8.39 -0.57 12.29
N ASP A 47 -7.15 -0.14 12.54
CA ASP A 47 -6.48 0.88 11.73
C ASP A 47 -5.62 0.23 10.61
N ILE A 48 -6.29 -0.41 9.64
CA ILE A 48 -5.65 -1.25 8.63
C ILE A 48 -6.00 -0.79 7.21
N ALA A 49 -4.97 -0.65 6.37
CA ALA A 49 -5.08 -0.76 4.92
C ALA A 49 -4.17 -1.89 4.41
N PHE A 50 -4.73 -2.89 3.73
CA PHE A 50 -3.99 -4.10 3.31
C PHE A 50 -4.03 -4.33 1.80
N ALA A 51 -2.85 -4.41 1.16
CA ALA A 51 -2.76 -4.58 -0.29
C ALA A 51 -3.13 -6.02 -0.69
N ALA A 52 -3.97 -6.18 -1.72
CA ALA A 52 -4.42 -7.50 -2.15
C ALA A 52 -3.94 -7.84 -3.56
N SER A 53 -4.23 -7.01 -4.55
CA SER A 53 -3.89 -7.29 -5.95
C SER A 53 -3.72 -6.02 -6.76
N THR A 54 -3.08 -6.15 -7.92
CA THR A 54 -2.86 -5.03 -8.85
C THR A 54 -3.14 -5.44 -10.28
N ILE A 55 -3.68 -4.51 -11.06
CA ILE A 55 -3.76 -4.59 -12.52
C ILE A 55 -2.96 -3.42 -13.10
N VAL A 56 -2.10 -3.68 -14.08
CA VAL A 56 -1.28 -2.67 -14.77
C VAL A 56 -1.81 -2.49 -16.19
N GLU A 57 -2.36 -1.31 -16.49
CA GLU A 57 -2.97 -0.98 -17.77
C GLU A 57 -2.82 0.51 -18.06
N ASN A 58 -2.54 0.88 -19.32
CA ASN A 58 -2.49 2.28 -19.78
C ASN A 58 -1.60 3.18 -18.88
N ASP A 59 -0.37 2.74 -18.59
CA ASP A 59 0.62 3.44 -17.75
C ASP A 59 0.17 3.73 -16.30
N MET A 60 -0.87 3.02 -15.86
CA MET A 60 -1.46 3.16 -14.54
C MET A 60 -1.54 1.81 -13.85
N ILE A 61 -1.48 1.85 -12.53
CA ILE A 61 -1.68 0.70 -11.67
C ILE A 61 -2.99 0.87 -10.92
N SER A 62 -3.91 -0.08 -11.10
CA SER A 62 -5.08 -0.22 -10.23
C SER A 62 -4.70 -1.11 -9.05
N LEU A 63 -4.53 -0.52 -7.87
CA LEU A 63 -4.26 -1.24 -6.62
C LEU A 63 -5.59 -1.50 -5.89
N TYR A 64 -5.91 -2.78 -5.70
CA TYR A 64 -7.03 -3.24 -4.90
C TYR A 64 -6.57 -3.60 -3.50
N PHE A 65 -7.28 -3.11 -2.50
CA PHE A 65 -6.91 -3.25 -1.09
C PHE A 65 -8.15 -3.28 -0.19
N SER A 66 -8.01 -3.85 1.00
CA SER A 66 -9.02 -3.76 2.06
C SER A 66 -8.72 -2.63 3.03
N ILE A 67 -9.76 -2.03 3.59
CA ILE A 67 -9.72 -1.23 4.80
C ILE A 67 -10.46 -1.98 5.90
N GLU A 68 -9.93 -1.96 7.12
CA GLU A 68 -10.54 -2.61 8.31
C GLU A 68 -10.84 -4.11 8.11
N ASP A 69 -10.12 -4.78 7.20
CA ASP A 69 -10.37 -6.17 6.76
C ASP A 69 -11.80 -6.45 6.30
N ARG A 70 -12.56 -5.41 5.93
CA ARG A 70 -13.99 -5.49 5.63
C ARG A 70 -14.36 -4.82 4.33
N ILE A 71 -13.70 -3.72 4.00
CA ILE A 71 -14.15 -2.83 2.95
C ILE A 71 -13.14 -2.85 1.80
N LEU A 72 -13.55 -3.37 0.65
CA LEU A 72 -12.72 -3.30 -0.56
C LEU A 72 -12.71 -1.89 -1.15
N ARG A 73 -11.52 -1.47 -1.56
CA ARG A 73 -11.24 -0.18 -2.18
C ARG A 73 -10.29 -0.37 -3.36
N ARG A 74 -10.25 0.65 -4.23
CA ARG A 74 -9.34 0.73 -5.36
C ARG A 74 -8.69 2.11 -5.40
N ALA A 75 -7.37 2.15 -5.57
CA ALA A 75 -6.62 3.35 -5.87
C ALA A 75 -6.04 3.24 -7.30
N ARG A 76 -5.96 4.38 -8.01
CA ARG A 76 -5.20 4.49 -9.26
C ARG A 76 -3.88 5.18 -8.96
N VAL A 77 -2.77 4.48 -9.21
CA VAL A 77 -1.41 4.95 -8.97
C VAL A 77 -0.72 5.11 -10.32
N ARG A 78 -0.01 6.22 -10.52
CA ARG A 78 0.76 6.46 -11.73
C ARG A 78 2.11 5.78 -11.62
N TYR A 79 2.57 5.17 -12.70
CA TYR A 79 3.94 4.69 -12.80
C TYR A 79 4.91 5.88 -12.80
N TYR A 80 5.97 5.80 -12.01
CA TYR A 80 7.11 6.70 -12.13
C TYR A 80 8.18 5.91 -12.88
N ALA A 81 8.40 6.26 -14.15
CA ALA A 81 9.43 5.65 -14.99
C ALA A 81 10.78 6.33 -14.79
#